data_AF-E9EPG7-F1
#
_entry.id   AF-E9EPG7-F1
#
_cell.length_a   1.000
_cell.length_b   1.000
_cell.length_c   1.000
_cell.angle_alpha   90.00
_cell.angle_beta   90.00
_cell.angle_gamma   90.00
#
_symmetry.space_group_name_H-M   'P 1'
#
loop_
_entity.id
_entity.type
_entity.pdbx_description
1 polymer ?
#
loop_
_entity_poly.entity_id
_entity_poly.type
_entity_poly.pdbx_seq_one_letter_code
_entity_poly.pdbx_strand_id
1 'polypeptide(L)'
;MASRPQNIGIKAIEIYFPSQYVEQSELEKFDGVSAGKYTIGLGQTKMSFCDDREDIYSLALTVTSNLLKKYNIDPNSIGRLEVGTETILDKSKSVKSVLMQLFGDNANLEGVDTVNACYGGTNALFNSVNWVESSAWDGRDAIVVAGDIALYAKGNARPTGGAGAVAMLIGPDAPVVMEPGLRGTYMQHAYDFYKPDLTSEYPYVDGHYSINCYTKALDAAYRDYCKRESKLANGNANGTDASKTPLDRFDYLAFHAPTCKLVQKSYARLLYHDYLANADAPAFVEVAPELRDMDYEKSLTDKVVEKTFMTLTKKKFQERVQPATQVATMCGNMYCASVWGGVASLLSFVDPKALEGKRIGVFSYGSGLASSFMSFRVNGNVEAIAKNLNIPSRLEARRAVPPETFDAMCELRHQAHLKKDYTPKGEPSTIISGTYYLEKVDDMFKREYKVQA
;
A
#
# COMPACT_ATOMS: atom_id res chain seq x y z
N MET A 1 5.82 8.87 -37.04
CA MET A 1 5.37 8.07 -35.89
C MET A 1 5.93 8.74 -34.65
N ALA A 2 5.09 9.14 -33.70
CA ALA A 2 5.61 9.58 -32.39
C ALA A 2 6.45 8.43 -31.79
N SER A 3 7.61 8.75 -31.22
CA SER A 3 8.42 7.75 -30.52
C SER A 3 7.60 7.15 -29.37
N ARG A 4 7.66 5.82 -29.20
CA ARG A 4 6.99 5.16 -28.07
C ARG A 4 7.52 5.73 -26.75
N PRO A 5 6.65 6.03 -25.77
CA PRO A 5 7.10 6.52 -24.47
C PRO A 5 8.08 5.52 -23.84
N GLN A 6 9.11 6.04 -23.21
CA GLN A 6 10.14 5.26 -22.52
C GLN A 6 10.13 5.61 -21.03
N ASN A 7 10.74 4.76 -20.21
CA ASN A 7 10.92 5.01 -18.78
C ASN A 7 9.61 5.35 -18.06
N ILE A 8 8.55 4.59 -18.36
CA ILE A 8 7.22 4.84 -17.81
C ILE A 8 7.19 4.41 -16.34
N GLY A 9 6.72 5.30 -15.48
CA GLY A 9 6.68 5.02 -14.05
C GLY A 9 6.17 6.20 -13.23
N ILE A 10 6.57 6.24 -11.96
CA ILE A 10 6.13 7.24 -10.99
C ILE A 10 6.99 8.50 -11.15
N LYS A 11 6.39 9.58 -11.66
CA LYS A 11 6.97 10.92 -11.79
C LYS A 11 6.91 11.71 -10.47
N ALA A 12 5.82 11.54 -9.75
CA ALA A 12 5.58 12.16 -8.45
C ALA A 12 4.69 11.25 -7.60
N ILE A 13 4.85 11.34 -6.28
CA ILE A 13 4.03 10.59 -5.31
C ILE A 13 3.74 11.48 -4.11
N GLU A 14 2.50 11.42 -3.63
CA GLU A 14 2.03 12.11 -2.44
C GLU A 14 1.25 11.13 -1.56
N ILE A 15 1.37 11.28 -0.24
CA ILE A 15 0.61 10.49 0.73
C ILE A 15 -0.20 11.40 1.63
N TYR A 16 -1.39 10.96 2.02
CA TYR A 16 -2.17 11.53 3.09
C TYR A 16 -2.46 10.44 4.14
N PHE A 17 -2.34 10.82 5.40
CA PHE A 17 -2.80 10.04 6.55
C PHE A 17 -3.42 11.02 7.56
N PRO A 18 -4.47 10.62 8.30
CA PRO A 18 -5.10 11.48 9.29
C PRO A 18 -4.11 12.07 10.30
N SER A 19 -4.41 13.28 10.76
CA SER A 19 -3.59 14.05 11.70
C SER A 19 -3.58 13.49 13.12
N GLN A 20 -4.37 12.45 13.40
CA GLN A 20 -4.50 11.83 14.70
C GLN A 20 -4.18 10.33 14.68
N TYR A 21 -3.78 9.80 15.83
CA TYR A 21 -3.49 8.39 16.00
C TYR A 21 -3.70 7.94 17.45
N VAL A 22 -3.87 6.62 17.63
CA VAL A 22 -3.80 5.94 18.94
C VAL A 22 -2.46 5.20 19.05
N GLU A 23 -1.78 5.32 20.19
CA GLU A 23 -0.54 4.57 20.48
C GLU A 23 -0.89 3.10 20.75
N GLN A 24 -0.20 2.17 20.10
CA GLN A 24 -0.47 0.74 20.22
C GLN A 24 -0.17 0.20 21.63
N SER A 25 0.84 0.76 22.32
CA SER A 25 1.13 0.39 23.72
C SER A 25 0.02 0.82 24.69
N GLU A 26 -0.67 1.92 24.42
CA GLU A 26 -1.82 2.34 25.23
C GLU A 26 -3.05 1.50 24.88
N LEU A 27 -3.21 1.14 23.60
CA LEU A 27 -4.26 0.23 23.17
C LEU A 27 -4.09 -1.19 23.77
N GLU A 28 -2.86 -1.67 23.95
CA GLU A 28 -2.57 -2.93 24.64
C GLU A 28 -3.12 -2.92 26.08
N LYS A 29 -2.91 -1.82 26.82
CA LYS A 29 -3.42 -1.65 28.19
C LYS A 29 -4.94 -1.58 28.20
N PHE A 30 -5.51 -0.77 27.30
CA PHE A 30 -6.96 -0.57 27.18
C PHE A 30 -7.70 -1.88 26.86
N ASP A 31 -7.16 -2.69 25.95
CA ASP A 31 -7.73 -3.98 25.57
C ASP A 31 -7.46 -5.10 26.60
N GLY A 32 -6.67 -4.83 27.65
CA GLY A 32 -6.31 -5.81 28.68
C GLY A 32 -5.43 -6.96 28.16
N VAL A 33 -4.59 -6.70 27.14
CA VAL A 33 -3.69 -7.70 26.56
C VAL A 33 -2.25 -7.55 27.09
N SER A 34 -1.44 -8.60 26.91
CA SER A 34 -0.04 -8.58 27.31
C SER A 34 0.75 -7.49 26.57
N ALA A 35 1.62 -6.78 27.30
CA ALA A 35 2.58 -5.85 26.72
C ALA A 35 3.38 -6.51 25.59
N GLY A 36 3.51 -5.83 24.46
CA GLY A 36 4.20 -6.36 23.28
C GLY A 36 3.31 -7.11 22.30
N LYS A 37 2.04 -7.42 22.62
CA LYS A 37 1.15 -8.14 21.69
C LYS A 37 0.99 -7.40 20.36
N TYR A 38 0.84 -6.09 20.39
CA TYR A 38 0.68 -5.24 19.20
C TYR A 38 2.02 -4.67 18.76
N THR A 39 2.79 -4.13 19.70
CA THR A 39 4.07 -3.47 19.40
C THR A 39 5.16 -4.41 18.90
N ILE A 40 5.20 -5.66 19.37
CA ILE A 40 6.18 -6.67 18.94
C ILE A 40 5.52 -7.75 18.08
N GLY A 41 4.36 -8.26 18.52
CA GLY A 41 3.63 -9.33 17.87
C GLY A 41 3.09 -8.94 16.50
N LEU A 42 2.56 -7.73 16.36
CA LEU A 42 2.14 -7.16 15.07
C LEU A 42 3.23 -6.24 14.47
N GLY A 43 4.12 -5.71 15.30
CA GLY A 43 5.14 -4.75 14.87
C GLY A 43 4.56 -3.35 14.59
N GLN A 44 3.45 -3.00 15.24
CA GLN A 44 2.75 -1.73 15.05
C GLN A 44 3.04 -0.79 16.22
N THR A 45 3.40 0.47 15.95
CA THR A 45 3.65 1.48 16.98
C THR A 45 2.45 2.39 17.18
N LYS A 46 1.85 2.87 16.08
CA LYS A 46 0.72 3.82 16.10
C LYS A 46 -0.29 3.43 15.03
N MET A 47 -1.55 3.77 15.25
CA MET A 47 -2.63 3.54 14.29
C MET A 47 -3.36 4.85 14.01
N SER A 48 -3.30 5.32 12.77
CA SER A 48 -4.10 6.46 12.29
C SER A 48 -5.53 6.01 12.03
N PHE A 49 -6.47 6.91 12.27
CA PHE A 49 -7.88 6.63 12.08
C PHE A 49 -8.63 7.93 11.77
N CYS A 50 -9.84 7.79 11.24
CA CYS A 50 -10.76 8.88 10.94
C CYS A 50 -11.95 8.84 11.90
N ASP A 51 -12.50 10.00 12.23
CA ASP A 51 -13.85 10.09 12.81
C ASP A 51 -14.91 10.18 11.69
N ASP A 52 -16.04 10.83 11.95
CA ASP A 52 -17.13 11.04 10.98
C ASP A 52 -16.90 12.22 10.02
N ARG A 53 -15.81 12.99 10.16
CA ARG A 53 -15.44 14.11 9.28
C ARG A 53 -14.60 13.69 8.09
N GLU A 54 -13.93 12.54 8.15
CA GLU A 54 -13.09 12.05 7.05
C GLU A 54 -13.63 10.71 6.50
N ASP A 55 -13.84 10.70 5.19
CA ASP A 55 -14.25 9.55 4.40
C ASP A 55 -13.35 9.35 3.16
N ILE A 56 -13.52 8.25 2.42
CA ILE A 56 -12.67 7.96 1.25
C ILE A 56 -12.65 9.10 0.20
N TYR A 57 -13.75 9.83 0.02
CA TYR A 57 -13.79 10.95 -0.92
C TYR A 57 -12.91 12.10 -0.41
N SER A 58 -13.01 12.44 0.87
CA SER A 58 -12.16 13.48 1.48
C SER A 58 -10.68 13.11 1.51
N LEU A 59 -10.33 11.84 1.78
CA LEU A 59 -8.95 11.35 1.71
C LEU A 59 -8.39 11.47 0.29
N ALA A 60 -9.17 11.03 -0.70
CA ALA A 60 -8.80 11.08 -2.11
C ALA A 60 -8.67 12.52 -2.63
N LEU A 61 -9.62 13.40 -2.29
CA LEU A 61 -9.58 14.82 -2.63
C LEU A 61 -8.33 15.49 -2.04
N THR A 62 -8.03 15.20 -0.77
CA THR A 62 -6.87 15.76 -0.07
C THR A 62 -5.56 15.35 -0.73
N VAL A 63 -5.33 14.05 -0.93
CA VAL A 63 -4.06 13.57 -1.49
C VAL A 63 -3.88 14.02 -2.94
N THR A 64 -4.95 14.07 -3.73
CA THR A 64 -4.90 14.51 -5.13
C THR A 64 -4.65 16.02 -5.23
N SER A 65 -5.36 16.83 -4.44
CA SER A 65 -5.11 18.28 -4.34
C SER A 65 -3.67 18.57 -3.91
N ASN A 66 -3.15 17.83 -2.93
CA ASN A 66 -1.78 17.99 -2.45
C ASN A 66 -0.76 17.63 -3.53
N LEU A 67 -0.97 16.54 -4.27
CA LEU A 67 -0.13 16.16 -5.40
C LEU A 67 -0.10 17.28 -6.45
N LEU A 68 -1.26 17.77 -6.88
CA LEU A 68 -1.37 18.84 -7.88
C LEU A 68 -0.63 20.11 -7.44
N LYS A 69 -0.85 20.54 -6.18
CA LYS A 69 -0.26 21.79 -5.64
C LYS A 69 1.25 21.67 -5.41
N LYS A 70 1.71 20.62 -4.73
CA LYS A 70 3.13 20.49 -4.32
C LYS A 70 4.07 20.26 -5.49
N TYR A 71 3.58 19.64 -6.56
CA TYR A 71 4.35 19.38 -7.77
C TYR A 71 4.00 20.37 -8.91
N ASN A 72 3.15 21.37 -8.65
CA ASN A 72 2.70 22.37 -9.61
C ASN A 72 2.22 21.75 -10.94
N ILE A 73 1.36 20.74 -10.83
CA ILE A 73 0.81 19.99 -11.96
C ILE A 73 -0.44 20.72 -12.45
N ASP A 74 -0.45 21.10 -13.73
CA ASP A 74 -1.63 21.64 -14.39
C ASP A 74 -2.69 20.52 -14.53
N PRO A 75 -3.90 20.66 -13.98
CA PRO A 75 -4.96 19.65 -14.14
C PRO A 75 -5.29 19.32 -15.60
N ASN A 76 -5.05 20.24 -16.56
CA ASN A 76 -5.24 19.99 -18.00
C ASN A 76 -4.18 19.06 -18.61
N SER A 77 -3.04 18.88 -17.93
CA SER A 77 -1.96 17.97 -18.34
C SER A 77 -2.23 16.50 -18.00
N ILE A 78 -3.39 16.19 -17.42
CA ILE A 78 -3.79 14.84 -17.01
C ILE A 78 -4.82 14.28 -18.00
N GLY A 79 -4.55 13.10 -18.55
CA GLY A 79 -5.42 12.40 -19.51
C GLY A 79 -6.11 11.16 -18.94
N ARG A 80 -5.65 10.67 -17.79
CA ARG A 80 -6.27 9.54 -17.09
C ARG A 80 -6.24 9.77 -15.58
N LEU A 81 -7.34 9.44 -14.90
CA LEU A 81 -7.46 9.43 -13.45
C LEU A 81 -8.18 8.15 -13.02
N GLU A 82 -7.52 7.31 -12.22
CA GLU A 82 -8.08 6.04 -11.77
C GLU A 82 -7.90 5.82 -10.27
N VAL A 83 -8.92 5.26 -9.61
CA VAL A 83 -8.91 5.07 -8.15
C VAL A 83 -8.97 3.59 -7.79
N GLY A 84 -8.08 3.15 -6.90
CA GLY A 84 -8.14 1.86 -6.25
C GLY A 84 -8.59 2.01 -4.79
N THR A 85 -9.72 1.43 -4.44
CA THR A 85 -10.27 1.47 -3.07
C THR A 85 -11.10 0.22 -2.79
N GLU A 86 -11.18 -0.19 -1.54
CA GLU A 86 -12.18 -1.15 -1.04
C GLU A 86 -13.11 -0.53 0.02
N THR A 87 -13.05 0.79 0.19
CA THR A 87 -13.91 1.61 1.05
C THR A 87 -15.04 2.18 0.20
N ILE A 88 -16.18 1.49 0.18
CA ILE A 88 -17.30 1.79 -0.72
C ILE A 88 -18.36 2.61 0.01
N LEU A 89 -18.62 3.83 -0.47
CA LEU A 89 -19.70 4.69 0.03
C LEU A 89 -20.92 4.71 -0.90
N ASP A 90 -20.72 4.42 -2.18
CA ASP A 90 -21.75 4.33 -3.21
C ASP A 90 -21.46 3.12 -4.09
N LYS A 91 -22.51 2.39 -4.48
CA LYS A 91 -22.40 1.14 -5.24
C LYS A 91 -22.30 1.34 -6.75
N SER A 92 -22.44 2.58 -7.22
CA SER A 92 -22.44 2.95 -8.63
C SER A 92 -21.56 4.17 -8.90
N LYS A 93 -21.71 5.23 -8.11
CA LYS A 93 -20.91 6.45 -8.25
C LYS A 93 -19.48 6.23 -7.76
N SER A 94 -18.52 6.44 -8.65
CA SER A 94 -17.09 6.28 -8.37
C SER A 94 -16.51 7.44 -7.56
N VAL A 95 -15.49 7.16 -6.73
CA VAL A 95 -14.58 8.15 -6.13
C VAL A 95 -13.96 9.01 -7.24
N LYS A 96 -13.57 8.42 -8.36
CA LYS A 96 -13.06 9.16 -9.54
C LYS A 96 -13.97 10.30 -9.95
N SER A 97 -15.28 10.07 -10.00
CA SER A 97 -16.25 11.12 -10.37
C SER A 97 -16.34 12.25 -9.35
N VAL A 98 -16.00 12.00 -8.08
CA VAL A 98 -15.91 13.04 -7.04
C VAL A 98 -14.62 13.86 -7.23
N LEU A 99 -13.52 13.21 -7.58
CA LEU A 99 -12.23 13.87 -7.83
C LEU A 99 -12.26 14.82 -9.03
N MET A 100 -13.16 14.63 -9.99
CA MET A 100 -13.33 15.53 -11.14
C MET A 100 -13.53 17.00 -10.74
N GLN A 101 -14.01 17.28 -9.52
CA GLN A 101 -14.11 18.64 -8.96
C GLN A 101 -12.76 19.38 -8.90
N LEU A 102 -11.63 18.66 -8.90
CA LEU A 102 -10.28 19.23 -8.88
C LEU A 102 -9.73 19.56 -10.29
N PHE A 103 -10.43 19.17 -11.36
CA PHE A 103 -9.93 19.24 -12.73
C PHE A 103 -10.58 20.34 -13.58
N GLY A 104 -11.45 21.17 -12.99
CA GLY A 104 -12.07 22.31 -13.65
C GLY A 104 -12.76 21.90 -14.96
N ASP A 105 -12.38 22.55 -16.06
CA ASP A 105 -12.94 22.29 -17.40
C ASP A 105 -12.33 21.07 -18.11
N ASN A 106 -11.26 20.46 -17.56
CA ASN A 106 -10.72 19.22 -18.10
C ASN A 106 -11.69 18.07 -17.78
N ALA A 107 -12.61 17.80 -18.71
CA ALA A 107 -13.58 16.72 -18.62
C ALA A 107 -13.15 15.45 -19.39
N ASN A 108 -12.15 15.57 -20.27
CA ASN A 108 -11.65 14.45 -21.08
C ASN A 108 -10.54 13.70 -20.34
N LEU A 109 -10.90 12.97 -19.27
CA LEU A 109 -9.99 12.09 -18.52
C LEU A 109 -10.57 10.69 -18.40
N GLU A 110 -9.86 9.71 -18.96
CA GLU A 110 -10.20 8.29 -18.80
C GLU A 110 -10.01 7.80 -17.36
N GLY A 111 -10.52 6.60 -17.07
CA GLY A 111 -10.39 5.93 -15.77
C GLY A 111 -11.64 6.08 -14.89
N VAL A 112 -11.78 5.14 -13.96
CA VAL A 112 -12.88 5.00 -13.00
C VAL A 112 -12.34 4.41 -11.69
N ASP A 113 -13.18 3.78 -10.87
CA ASP A 113 -12.71 3.02 -9.72
C ASP A 113 -12.47 1.56 -10.11
N THR A 114 -11.46 0.92 -9.51
CA THR A 114 -11.17 -0.52 -9.61
C THR A 114 -11.05 -1.13 -8.23
N VAL A 115 -11.70 -2.28 -8.02
CA VAL A 115 -11.86 -2.88 -6.68
C VAL A 115 -11.48 -4.36 -6.70
N ASN A 116 -10.54 -4.75 -5.84
CA ASN A 116 -10.37 -6.10 -5.32
C ASN A 116 -9.56 -6.02 -4.02
N ALA A 117 -10.25 -5.83 -2.88
CA ALA A 117 -9.61 -5.63 -1.59
C ALA A 117 -8.42 -4.63 -1.70
N CYS A 118 -7.31 -4.90 -1.00
CA CYS A 118 -6.12 -4.06 -0.99
C CYS A 118 -5.32 -4.03 -2.32
N TYR A 119 -5.77 -4.74 -3.37
CA TYR A 119 -5.08 -4.80 -4.66
C TYR A 119 -5.49 -3.66 -5.63
N GLY A 120 -6.60 -2.96 -5.36
CA GLY A 120 -7.19 -1.98 -6.28
C GLY A 120 -6.19 -0.92 -6.77
N GLY A 121 -5.37 -0.36 -5.88
CA GLY A 121 -4.37 0.64 -6.24
C GLY A 121 -3.32 0.14 -7.24
N THR A 122 -2.92 -1.12 -7.11
CA THR A 122 -2.00 -1.76 -8.06
C THR A 122 -2.63 -2.02 -9.41
N ASN A 123 -3.91 -2.41 -9.44
CA ASN A 123 -4.63 -2.57 -10.70
C ASN A 123 -4.75 -1.22 -11.43
N ALA A 124 -5.06 -0.14 -10.71
CA ALA A 124 -5.12 1.21 -11.26
C ALA A 124 -3.75 1.68 -11.81
N LEU A 125 -2.65 1.34 -11.13
CA LEU A 125 -1.31 1.56 -11.65
C LEU A 125 -1.08 0.81 -12.96
N PHE A 126 -1.40 -0.48 -13.02
CA PHE A 126 -1.21 -1.28 -14.23
C PHE A 126 -2.03 -0.75 -15.39
N ASN A 127 -3.29 -0.40 -15.15
CA ASN A 127 -4.16 0.21 -16.16
C ASN A 127 -3.57 1.52 -16.67
N SER A 128 -3.00 2.35 -15.79
CA SER A 128 -2.38 3.62 -16.16
C SER A 128 -1.10 3.45 -16.96
N VAL A 129 -0.20 2.54 -16.55
CA VAL A 129 1.02 2.23 -17.34
C VAL A 129 0.63 1.65 -18.71
N ASN A 130 -0.30 0.71 -18.76
CA ASN A 130 -0.76 0.12 -20.01
C ASN A 130 -1.42 1.19 -20.92
N TRP A 131 -2.16 2.15 -20.36
CA TRP A 131 -2.75 3.26 -21.11
C TRP A 131 -1.66 4.14 -21.74
N VAL A 132 -0.62 4.53 -20.98
CA VAL A 132 0.54 5.29 -21.51
C VAL A 132 1.25 4.52 -22.64
N GLU A 133 1.35 3.19 -22.53
CA GLU A 133 1.97 2.34 -23.57
C GLU A 133 1.09 2.11 -24.81
N SER A 134 -0.20 2.46 -24.74
CA SER A 134 -1.19 2.11 -25.76
C SER A 134 -1.28 3.13 -26.91
N SER A 135 -1.99 2.75 -27.97
CA SER A 135 -2.36 3.69 -29.04
C SER A 135 -3.40 4.74 -28.63
N ALA A 136 -4.01 4.59 -27.44
CA ALA A 136 -4.96 5.56 -26.90
C ALA A 136 -4.28 6.67 -26.08
N TRP A 137 -2.96 6.56 -25.83
CA TRP A 137 -2.22 7.60 -25.14
C TRP A 137 -2.22 8.90 -25.96
N ASP A 138 -2.56 10.00 -25.31
CA ASP A 138 -2.69 11.33 -25.93
C ASP A 138 -1.54 12.28 -25.56
N GLY A 139 -0.47 11.76 -24.95
CA GLY A 139 0.70 12.52 -24.52
C GLY A 139 0.62 13.07 -23.10
N ARG A 140 -0.53 12.97 -22.42
CA ARG A 140 -0.73 13.46 -21.05
C ARG A 140 -0.33 12.42 -20.00
N ASP A 141 -0.08 12.88 -18.78
CA ASP A 141 0.20 11.98 -17.65
C ASP A 141 -1.10 11.37 -17.11
N ALA A 142 -0.97 10.29 -16.35
CA ALA A 142 -2.06 9.67 -15.59
C ALA A 142 -1.89 9.93 -14.09
N ILE A 143 -3.00 10.01 -13.34
CA ILE A 143 -2.98 9.99 -11.87
C ILE A 143 -3.65 8.71 -11.39
N VAL A 144 -2.95 8.01 -10.50
CA VAL A 144 -3.47 6.87 -9.75
C VAL A 144 -3.68 7.28 -8.31
N VAL A 145 -4.88 7.06 -7.78
CA VAL A 145 -5.18 7.27 -6.36
C VAL A 145 -5.48 5.93 -5.72
N ALA A 146 -4.81 5.60 -4.63
CA ALA A 146 -5.09 4.41 -3.83
C ALA A 146 -5.39 4.87 -2.40
N GLY A 147 -6.53 4.51 -1.82
CA GLY A 147 -6.89 5.02 -0.51
C GLY A 147 -8.00 4.24 0.15
N ASP A 148 -7.99 4.21 1.48
CA ASP A 148 -8.93 3.42 2.25
C ASP A 148 -9.00 3.86 3.72
N ILE A 149 -10.09 3.44 4.37
CA ILE A 149 -10.25 3.45 5.82
C ILE A 149 -10.43 2.00 6.28
N ALA A 150 -9.38 1.43 6.88
CA ALA A 150 -9.35 0.06 7.36
C ALA A 150 -9.89 -0.04 8.79
N LEU A 151 -11.15 -0.45 8.90
CA LEU A 151 -11.87 -0.54 10.16
C LEU A 151 -12.28 -1.99 10.47
N TYR A 152 -12.13 -2.39 11.73
CA TYR A 152 -12.54 -3.71 12.23
C TYR A 152 -13.37 -3.58 13.50
N ALA A 153 -14.28 -4.52 13.70
CA ALA A 153 -15.04 -4.66 14.93
C ALA A 153 -14.11 -4.89 16.13
N LYS A 154 -14.60 -4.62 17.35
CA LYS A 154 -13.87 -4.91 18.59
C LYS A 154 -13.36 -6.36 18.59
N GLY A 155 -12.06 -6.53 18.87
CA GLY A 155 -11.40 -7.83 18.85
C GLY A 155 -9.98 -7.76 18.28
N ASN A 156 -9.37 -8.92 18.07
CA ASN A 156 -7.94 -9.04 17.73
C ASN A 156 -7.53 -8.39 16.39
N ALA A 157 -8.47 -8.10 15.49
CA ALA A 157 -8.18 -7.45 14.21
C ALA A 157 -8.19 -5.91 14.30
N ARG A 158 -8.87 -5.32 15.30
CA ARG A 158 -8.97 -3.86 15.46
C ARG A 158 -7.62 -3.15 15.52
N PRO A 159 -6.58 -3.66 16.20
CA PRO A 159 -5.25 -3.03 16.22
C PRO A 159 -4.50 -3.07 14.88
N THR A 160 -5.03 -3.77 13.87
CA THR A 160 -4.46 -3.85 12.52
C THR A 160 -5.10 -2.88 11.52
N GLY A 161 -6.04 -2.05 11.99
CA GLY A 161 -6.66 -0.99 11.19
C GLY A 161 -5.68 0.11 10.80
N GLY A 162 -6.21 1.15 10.18
CA GLY A 162 -5.44 2.28 9.68
C GLY A 162 -6.27 3.11 8.71
N ALA A 163 -5.77 4.27 8.30
CA ALA A 163 -6.40 5.08 7.28
C ALA A 163 -5.37 5.91 6.53
N GLY A 164 -5.58 6.09 5.24
CA GLY A 164 -4.75 6.95 4.40
C GLY A 164 -4.99 6.75 2.92
N ALA A 165 -4.37 7.61 2.12
CA ALA A 165 -4.42 7.57 0.67
C ALA A 165 -3.08 7.99 0.07
N VAL A 166 -2.78 7.50 -1.13
CA VAL A 166 -1.59 7.81 -1.92
C VAL A 166 -2.06 8.22 -3.31
N ALA A 167 -1.50 9.31 -3.85
CA ALA A 167 -1.66 9.69 -5.25
C ALA A 167 -0.31 9.61 -5.95
N MET A 168 -0.28 9.02 -7.14
CA MET A 168 0.91 8.86 -7.96
C MET A 168 0.68 9.47 -9.35
N LEU A 169 1.57 10.34 -9.79
CA LEU A 169 1.63 10.80 -11.17
C LEU A 169 2.43 9.79 -12.00
N ILE A 170 1.80 9.22 -13.02
CA ILE A 170 2.36 8.18 -13.88
C ILE A 170 2.55 8.73 -15.29
N GLY A 171 3.75 8.55 -15.85
CA GLY A 171 4.04 9.00 -17.20
C GLY A 171 5.44 8.59 -17.67
N PRO A 172 5.85 9.00 -18.89
CA PRO A 172 7.18 8.74 -19.41
C PRO A 172 8.26 9.53 -18.64
N ASP A 173 9.52 9.12 -18.83
CA ASP A 173 10.70 9.77 -18.26
C ASP A 173 10.64 9.92 -16.73
N ALA A 174 10.05 8.92 -16.07
CA ALA A 174 9.92 8.89 -14.63
C ALA A 174 11.27 8.62 -13.93
N PRO A 175 11.54 9.24 -12.78
CA PRO A 175 12.70 8.89 -11.95
C PRO A 175 12.54 7.51 -11.28
N VAL A 176 11.32 7.02 -11.10
CA VAL A 176 11.03 5.67 -10.58
C VAL A 176 10.29 4.87 -11.64
N VAL A 177 11.04 4.17 -12.49
CA VAL A 177 10.58 3.48 -13.70
C VAL A 177 10.07 2.10 -13.34
N MET A 178 8.88 1.73 -13.80
CA MET A 178 8.42 0.35 -13.71
C MET A 178 9.18 -0.51 -14.71
N GLU A 179 9.76 -1.64 -14.28
CA GLU A 179 10.49 -2.49 -15.21
C GLU A 179 9.53 -3.25 -16.15
N PRO A 180 9.58 -3.00 -17.48
CA PRO A 180 8.62 -3.59 -18.41
C PRO A 180 8.70 -5.12 -18.45
N GLY A 181 7.54 -5.78 -18.47
CA GLY A 181 7.44 -7.24 -18.55
C GLY A 181 7.74 -8.01 -17.25
N LEU A 182 8.28 -7.35 -16.21
CA LEU A 182 8.63 -7.94 -14.92
C LEU A 182 7.48 -7.85 -13.91
N ARG A 183 6.38 -8.55 -14.22
CA ARG A 183 5.17 -8.68 -13.37
C ARG A 183 4.80 -10.15 -13.20
N GLY A 184 4.97 -10.71 -12.01
CA GLY A 184 4.44 -12.02 -11.65
C GLY A 184 3.11 -11.86 -10.92
N THR A 185 2.03 -12.44 -11.44
CA THR A 185 0.66 -12.23 -10.93
C THR A 185 0.04 -13.56 -10.52
N TYR A 186 -0.64 -13.58 -9.38
CA TYR A 186 -1.41 -14.73 -8.92
C TYR A 186 -2.79 -14.29 -8.46
N MET A 187 -3.83 -14.96 -8.97
CA MET A 187 -5.23 -14.76 -8.60
C MET A 187 -5.85 -16.12 -8.32
N GLN A 188 -6.73 -16.17 -7.33
CA GLN A 188 -7.43 -17.40 -6.94
C GLN A 188 -8.75 -17.02 -6.29
N HIS A 189 -9.80 -17.84 -6.44
CA HIS A 189 -10.99 -17.68 -5.61
C HIS A 189 -10.71 -18.12 -4.15
N ALA A 190 -10.95 -17.22 -3.18
CA ALA A 190 -10.78 -17.45 -1.76
C ALA A 190 -11.76 -16.62 -0.92
N TYR A 191 -12.10 -17.11 0.27
CA TYR A 191 -12.89 -16.40 1.30
C TYR A 191 -12.04 -16.14 2.55
N ASP A 192 -10.85 -15.59 2.36
CA ASP A 192 -9.93 -15.27 3.46
C ASP A 192 -10.26 -13.95 4.16
N PHE A 193 -10.69 -12.95 3.38
CA PHE A 193 -11.25 -11.69 3.86
C PHE A 193 -12.20 -11.13 2.80
N TYR A 194 -13.40 -10.71 3.21
CA TYR A 194 -14.43 -10.20 2.31
C TYR A 194 -15.49 -9.37 3.06
N LYS A 195 -16.20 -8.50 2.33
CA LYS A 195 -17.24 -7.58 2.86
C LYS A 195 -18.60 -7.84 2.19
N PRO A 196 -19.30 -8.93 2.55
CA PRO A 196 -20.58 -9.29 1.94
C PRO A 196 -21.77 -8.50 2.52
N ASP A 197 -21.65 -8.04 3.77
CA ASP A 197 -22.67 -7.24 4.44
C ASP A 197 -22.50 -5.77 4.06
N LEU A 198 -23.34 -5.31 3.14
CA LEU A 198 -23.33 -3.93 2.64
C LEU A 198 -23.89 -2.91 3.64
N THR A 199 -24.32 -3.34 4.83
CA THR A 199 -24.80 -2.48 5.91
C THR A 199 -23.74 -2.19 6.98
N SER A 200 -22.57 -2.81 6.85
CA SER A 200 -21.47 -2.73 7.81
C SER A 200 -20.17 -2.37 7.09
N GLU A 201 -19.34 -1.52 7.70
CA GLU A 201 -17.98 -1.29 7.22
C GLU A 201 -17.02 -2.44 7.58
N TYR A 202 -17.42 -3.29 8.53
CA TYR A 202 -16.54 -4.34 9.04
C TYR A 202 -16.49 -5.55 8.11
N PRO A 203 -15.29 -6.08 7.84
CA PRO A 203 -15.12 -7.28 7.03
C PRO A 203 -15.37 -8.55 7.83
N TYR A 204 -15.69 -9.62 7.11
CA TYR A 204 -15.49 -10.99 7.58
C TYR A 204 -14.05 -11.38 7.29
N VAL A 205 -13.37 -11.94 8.28
CA VAL A 205 -11.96 -12.30 8.19
C VAL A 205 -11.69 -13.64 8.86
N ASP A 206 -11.07 -14.55 8.11
CA ASP A 206 -10.39 -15.71 8.68
C ASP A 206 -8.90 -15.36 8.81
N GLY A 207 -8.50 -14.99 10.03
CA GLY A 207 -7.14 -14.51 10.30
C GLY A 207 -6.04 -15.53 10.02
N HIS A 208 -6.31 -16.83 10.20
CA HIS A 208 -5.32 -17.87 9.90
C HIS A 208 -5.29 -18.16 8.40
N TYR A 209 -6.46 -18.27 7.76
CA TYR A 209 -6.52 -18.54 6.33
C TYR A 209 -5.98 -17.37 5.49
N SER A 210 -6.20 -16.12 5.89
CA SER A 210 -5.62 -14.94 5.21
C SER A 210 -4.09 -14.91 5.22
N ILE A 211 -3.44 -15.37 6.30
CA ILE A 211 -1.97 -15.52 6.32
C ILE A 211 -1.51 -16.60 5.34
N ASN A 212 -2.23 -17.73 5.24
CA ASN A 212 -1.94 -18.78 4.25
C ASN A 212 -2.09 -18.25 2.82
N CYS A 213 -3.21 -17.58 2.53
CA CYS A 213 -3.48 -16.99 1.23
C CYS A 213 -2.43 -15.95 0.82
N TYR A 214 -2.06 -15.04 1.73
CA TYR A 214 -0.99 -14.06 1.48
C TYR A 214 0.34 -14.74 1.15
N THR A 215 0.73 -15.75 1.95
CA THR A 215 2.03 -16.45 1.79
C THR A 215 2.07 -17.24 0.48
N LYS A 216 0.98 -17.93 0.15
CA LYS A 216 0.82 -18.67 -1.11
C LYS A 216 0.85 -17.75 -2.33
N ALA A 217 0.19 -16.60 -2.24
CA ALA A 217 0.19 -15.57 -3.27
C ALA A 217 1.58 -14.98 -3.48
N LEU A 218 2.32 -14.72 -2.39
CA LEU A 218 3.72 -14.25 -2.45
C LEU A 218 4.61 -15.26 -3.19
N ASP A 219 4.56 -16.54 -2.80
CA ASP A 219 5.35 -17.59 -3.45
C ASP A 219 5.06 -17.66 -4.95
N ALA A 220 3.77 -17.68 -5.32
CA ALA A 220 3.35 -17.80 -6.71
C ALA A 220 3.74 -16.58 -7.56
N ALA A 221 3.48 -15.38 -7.05
CA ALA A 221 3.81 -14.14 -7.73
C ALA A 221 5.33 -13.96 -7.88
N TYR A 222 6.12 -14.25 -6.84
CA TYR A 222 7.58 -14.17 -6.91
C TYR A 222 8.17 -15.20 -7.89
N ARG A 223 7.66 -16.44 -7.87
CA ARG A 223 8.08 -17.48 -8.82
C ARG A 223 7.83 -17.05 -10.26
N ASP A 224 6.67 -16.48 -10.57
CA ASP A 224 6.34 -16.06 -11.93
C ASP A 224 7.07 -14.79 -12.34
N TYR A 225 7.39 -13.89 -11.40
CA TYR A 225 8.33 -12.80 -11.63
C TYR A 225 9.70 -13.35 -12.06
N CYS A 226 10.27 -14.29 -11.29
CA CYS A 226 11.57 -14.90 -11.59
C CYS A 226 11.59 -15.59 -12.96
N LYS A 227 10.53 -16.34 -13.30
CA LYS A 227 10.40 -16.97 -14.63
C LYS A 227 10.39 -15.94 -15.76
N ARG A 228 9.70 -14.80 -15.57
CA ARG A 228 9.65 -13.73 -16.58
C ARG A 228 11.00 -13.05 -16.73
N GLU A 229 11.68 -12.76 -15.63
CA GLU A 229 13.03 -12.18 -15.65
C GLU A 229 14.00 -13.06 -16.43
N SER A 230 14.04 -14.36 -16.14
CA SER A 230 14.92 -15.31 -16.85
C SER A 230 14.65 -15.36 -18.36
N LYS A 231 13.38 -15.24 -18.78
CA LYS A 231 13.01 -15.19 -20.20
C LYS A 231 13.48 -13.90 -20.88
N LEU A 232 13.35 -12.76 -20.21
CA LEU A 232 13.73 -11.46 -20.78
C LEU A 232 15.25 -11.25 -20.84
N ALA A 233 16.01 -11.92 -19.96
CA ALA A 233 17.47 -11.87 -19.96
C ALA A 233 18.14 -12.68 -21.11
N ASN A 234 17.38 -13.36 -21.97
CA ASN A 234 17.88 -14.18 -23.10
C ASN A 234 19.00 -15.18 -22.72
N GLY A 235 19.04 -15.67 -21.49
CA GLY A 235 20.06 -16.64 -21.04
C GLY A 235 21.45 -16.05 -20.78
N ASN A 236 21.66 -14.73 -20.91
CA ASN A 236 22.92 -14.08 -20.53
C ASN A 236 22.95 -13.86 -19.00
N ALA A 237 23.17 -14.94 -18.26
CA ALA A 237 23.57 -14.83 -16.86
C ALA A 237 25.03 -14.36 -16.82
N ASN A 238 25.25 -13.04 -16.73
CA ASN A 238 26.55 -12.52 -16.32
C ASN A 238 26.90 -13.18 -14.98
N GLY A 239 28.12 -13.73 -14.88
CA GLY A 239 28.57 -14.63 -13.81
C GLY A 239 27.92 -14.35 -12.46
N THR A 240 27.13 -15.32 -11.98
CA THR A 240 26.47 -15.21 -10.68
C THR A 240 27.53 -15.36 -9.60
N ASP A 241 27.74 -14.29 -8.82
CA ASP A 241 28.45 -14.38 -7.54
C ASP A 241 27.76 -15.44 -6.69
N ALA A 242 28.44 -16.57 -6.47
CA ALA A 242 27.88 -17.73 -5.77
C ALA A 242 27.50 -17.42 -4.31
N SER A 243 27.93 -16.28 -3.76
CA SER A 243 27.53 -15.81 -2.43
C SER A 243 26.16 -15.12 -2.41
N LYS A 244 25.59 -14.77 -3.57
CA LYS A 244 24.31 -14.03 -3.67
C LYS A 244 23.16 -14.96 -3.98
N THR A 245 22.02 -14.70 -3.33
CA THR A 245 20.76 -15.38 -3.68
C THR A 245 19.99 -14.55 -4.70
N PRO A 246 19.02 -15.14 -5.41
CA PRO A 246 18.18 -14.37 -6.34
C PRO A 246 17.50 -13.15 -5.69
N LEU A 247 17.12 -13.20 -4.42
CA LEU A 247 16.61 -12.06 -3.63
C LEU A 247 17.59 -10.88 -3.54
N ASP A 248 18.90 -11.11 -3.67
CA ASP A 248 19.93 -10.06 -3.66
C ASP A 248 19.93 -9.16 -4.89
N ARG A 249 19.10 -9.45 -5.90
CA ARG A 249 18.89 -8.55 -7.04
C ARG A 249 18.10 -7.28 -6.68
N PHE A 250 17.39 -7.29 -5.55
CA PHE A 250 16.62 -6.13 -5.08
C PHE A 250 17.41 -5.42 -3.99
N ASP A 251 17.66 -4.13 -4.20
CA ASP A 251 18.29 -3.27 -3.20
C ASP A 251 17.29 -2.94 -2.08
N TYR A 252 16.02 -2.76 -2.44
CA TYR A 252 14.94 -2.49 -1.50
C TYR A 252 13.68 -3.28 -1.86
N LEU A 253 12.83 -3.56 -0.86
CA LEU A 253 11.53 -4.18 -1.09
C LEU A 253 10.42 -3.49 -0.29
N ALA A 254 9.28 -3.26 -0.95
CA ALA A 254 8.04 -2.83 -0.33
C ALA A 254 6.97 -3.93 -0.48
N PHE A 255 6.13 -4.08 0.53
CA PHE A 255 5.08 -5.09 0.57
C PHE A 255 3.76 -4.42 0.97
N HIS A 256 2.64 -4.98 0.52
CA HIS A 256 1.38 -4.74 1.21
C HIS A 256 1.55 -5.16 2.69
N ALA A 257 1.29 -4.24 3.61
CA ALA A 257 1.62 -4.36 5.01
C ALA A 257 0.36 -4.28 5.91
N PRO A 258 -0.42 -5.38 6.05
CA PRO A 258 -1.44 -5.48 7.09
C PRO A 258 -0.86 -5.29 8.48
N THR A 259 0.34 -5.84 8.70
CA THR A 259 1.15 -5.68 9.91
C THR A 259 2.63 -5.73 9.52
N CYS A 260 3.49 -5.02 10.25
CA CYS A 260 4.93 -5.06 9.97
C CYS A 260 5.54 -6.44 10.26
N LYS A 261 4.97 -7.20 11.19
CA LYS A 261 5.40 -8.58 11.45
C LYS A 261 5.17 -9.47 10.23
N LEU A 262 4.02 -9.35 9.55
CA LEU A 262 3.77 -10.12 8.34
C LEU A 262 4.80 -9.79 7.26
N VAL A 263 5.12 -8.50 7.04
CA VAL A 263 6.16 -8.07 6.09
C VAL A 263 7.51 -8.71 6.40
N GLN A 264 7.92 -8.75 7.68
CA GLN A 264 9.16 -9.42 8.09
C GLN A 264 9.16 -10.91 7.74
N LYS A 265 8.03 -11.61 7.94
CA LYS A 265 7.87 -13.01 7.57
C LYS A 265 7.86 -13.20 6.06
N SER A 266 7.23 -12.30 5.31
CA SER A 266 7.18 -12.32 3.85
C SER A 266 8.57 -12.19 3.23
N TYR A 267 9.40 -11.27 3.74
CA TYR A 267 10.78 -11.16 3.28
C TYR A 267 11.60 -12.42 3.56
N ALA A 268 11.43 -13.02 4.74
CA ALA A 268 12.02 -14.32 5.07
C ALA A 268 11.52 -15.44 4.14
N ARG A 269 10.23 -15.43 3.79
CA ARG A 269 9.63 -16.41 2.87
C ARG A 269 10.23 -16.35 1.47
N LEU A 270 10.57 -15.16 0.97
CA LEU A 270 11.28 -15.03 -0.31
C LEU A 270 12.65 -15.72 -0.30
N LEU A 271 13.39 -15.61 0.81
CA LEU A 271 14.66 -16.31 0.96
C LEU A 271 14.46 -17.84 1.07
N TYR A 272 13.39 -18.29 1.72
CA TYR A 272 13.02 -19.71 1.71
C TYR A 272 12.71 -20.21 0.29
N HIS A 273 12.02 -19.41 -0.53
CA HIS A 273 11.79 -19.74 -1.93
C HIS A 273 13.10 -19.84 -2.73
N ASP A 274 14.06 -18.95 -2.49
CA ASP A 274 15.40 -19.04 -3.08
C ASP A 274 16.14 -20.32 -2.63
N TYR A 275 16.01 -20.70 -1.35
CA TYR A 275 16.55 -21.96 -0.82
C TYR A 275 15.95 -23.18 -1.50
N LEU A 276 14.63 -23.22 -1.70
CA LEU A 276 13.99 -24.31 -2.43
C LEU A 276 14.45 -24.42 -3.89
N ALA A 277 14.83 -23.29 -4.52
CA ALA A 277 15.32 -23.27 -5.88
C ALA A 277 16.79 -23.73 -6.01
N ASN A 278 17.63 -23.48 -5.01
CA ASN A 278 19.02 -23.91 -4.98
C ASN A 278 19.52 -24.09 -3.53
N ALA A 279 19.16 -25.23 -2.92
CA ALA A 279 19.46 -25.52 -1.52
C ALA A 279 20.96 -25.68 -1.24
N ASP A 280 21.74 -26.04 -2.27
CA ASP A 280 23.18 -26.28 -2.17
C ASP A 280 24.01 -24.98 -2.28
N ALA A 281 23.35 -23.81 -2.41
CA ALA A 281 24.06 -22.53 -2.48
C ALA A 281 24.81 -22.24 -1.16
N PRO A 282 26.00 -21.60 -1.21
CA PRO A 282 26.78 -21.25 -0.02
C PRO A 282 26.01 -20.49 1.07
N ALA A 283 25.00 -19.71 0.67
CA ALA A 283 24.13 -18.96 1.57
C ALA A 283 23.26 -19.85 2.50
N PHE A 284 23.15 -21.15 2.22
CA PHE A 284 22.25 -22.07 2.91
C PHE A 284 22.94 -23.28 3.54
N VAL A 285 24.27 -23.28 3.64
CA VAL A 285 25.04 -24.41 4.20
C VAL A 285 24.64 -24.78 5.63
N GLU A 286 24.15 -23.82 6.41
CA GLU A 286 23.68 -24.02 7.79
C GLU A 286 22.18 -24.32 7.90
N VAL A 287 21.46 -24.38 6.76
CA VAL A 287 20.02 -24.66 6.74
C VAL A 287 19.79 -26.17 6.77
N ALA A 288 18.95 -26.61 7.70
CA ALA A 288 18.61 -28.01 7.87
C ALA A 288 17.92 -28.58 6.60
N PRO A 289 18.41 -29.69 6.01
CA PRO A 289 17.87 -30.24 4.76
C PRO A 289 16.37 -30.59 4.85
N GLU A 290 15.87 -30.97 6.02
CA GLU A 290 14.46 -31.35 6.22
C GLU A 290 13.49 -30.20 5.95
N LEU A 291 13.97 -28.95 6.00
CA LEU A 291 13.17 -27.78 5.64
C LEU A 291 12.87 -27.71 4.13
N ARG A 292 13.70 -28.34 3.29
CA ARG A 292 13.48 -28.43 1.84
C ARG A 292 12.38 -29.44 1.53
N ASP A 293 12.36 -30.56 2.25
CA ASP A 293 11.46 -31.69 1.99
C ASP A 293 10.11 -31.55 2.71
N MET A 294 9.89 -30.41 3.38
CA MET A 294 8.64 -30.11 4.05
C MET A 294 7.47 -30.01 3.07
N ASP A 295 6.33 -30.62 3.43
CA ASP A 295 5.07 -30.42 2.70
C ASP A 295 4.77 -28.92 2.50
N TYR A 296 4.35 -28.55 1.30
CA TYR A 296 4.18 -27.16 0.92
C TYR A 296 3.15 -26.44 1.79
N GLU A 297 1.97 -27.03 1.99
CA GLU A 297 0.89 -26.42 2.75
C GLU A 297 1.26 -26.29 4.22
N LYS A 298 1.97 -27.28 4.77
CA LYS A 298 2.57 -27.17 6.12
C LYS A 298 3.60 -26.03 6.19
N SER A 299 4.44 -25.87 5.17
CA SER A 299 5.52 -24.86 5.15
C SER A 299 5.01 -23.42 5.24
N LEU A 300 3.75 -23.16 4.84
CA LEU A 300 3.18 -21.80 4.80
C LEU A 300 3.14 -21.13 6.17
N THR A 301 3.01 -21.92 7.24
CA THR A 301 2.90 -21.41 8.62
C THR A 301 3.85 -22.08 9.61
N ASP A 302 4.73 -22.95 9.12
CA ASP A 302 5.67 -23.70 9.98
C ASP A 302 6.63 -22.75 10.72
N LYS A 303 6.75 -22.98 12.03
CA LYS A 303 7.54 -22.11 12.92
C LYS A 303 9.04 -22.30 12.79
N VAL A 304 9.50 -23.47 12.35
CA VAL A 304 10.92 -23.72 12.12
C VAL A 304 11.37 -23.00 10.85
N VAL A 305 10.57 -23.10 9.77
CA VAL A 305 10.81 -22.32 8.53
C VAL A 305 10.79 -20.82 8.85
N GLU A 306 9.74 -20.33 9.53
CA GLU A 306 9.61 -18.93 9.92
C GLU A 306 10.85 -18.42 10.68
N LYS A 307 11.23 -19.09 11.77
CA LYS A 307 12.35 -18.66 12.63
C LYS A 307 13.71 -18.72 11.92
N THR A 308 13.95 -19.79 11.15
CA THR A 308 15.22 -19.99 10.44
C THR A 308 15.46 -18.86 9.45
N PHE A 309 14.51 -18.62 8.54
CA PHE A 309 14.69 -17.62 7.49
C PHE A 309 14.53 -16.19 8.00
N MET A 310 13.75 -15.94 9.06
CA MET A 310 13.75 -14.63 9.72
C MET A 310 15.10 -14.32 10.38
N THR A 311 15.80 -15.33 10.91
CA THR A 311 17.14 -15.15 11.48
C THR A 311 18.14 -14.82 10.38
N LEU A 312 18.16 -15.61 9.29
CA LEU A 312 19.04 -15.39 8.15
C LEU A 312 18.82 -14.02 7.47
N THR A 313 17.57 -13.57 7.38
CA THR A 313 17.23 -12.29 6.76
C THR A 313 17.31 -11.10 7.69
N LYS A 314 17.54 -11.27 9.01
CA LYS A 314 17.41 -10.20 10.01
C LYS A 314 18.17 -8.92 9.64
N LYS A 315 19.45 -9.04 9.26
CA LYS A 315 20.28 -7.89 8.87
C LYS A 315 19.78 -7.25 7.58
N LYS A 316 19.60 -8.04 6.52
CA LYS A 316 19.13 -7.56 5.21
C LYS A 316 17.71 -6.96 5.30
N PHE A 317 16.86 -7.42 6.20
CA PHE A 317 15.54 -6.84 6.44
C PHE A 317 15.65 -5.39 6.94
N GLN A 318 16.55 -5.12 7.89
CA GLN A 318 16.79 -3.76 8.38
C GLN A 318 17.31 -2.83 7.28
N GLU A 319 18.16 -3.34 6.40
CA GLU A 319 18.75 -2.55 5.32
C GLU A 319 17.79 -2.32 4.14
N ARG A 320 17.03 -3.35 3.75
CA ARG A 320 16.30 -3.39 2.47
C ARG A 320 14.78 -3.24 2.59
N VAL A 321 14.20 -3.48 3.76
CA VAL A 321 12.74 -3.53 3.92
C VAL A 321 12.24 -2.56 5.00
N GLN A 322 12.97 -2.42 6.11
CA GLN A 322 12.57 -1.53 7.21
C GLN A 322 12.31 -0.08 6.78
N PRO A 323 13.07 0.53 5.84
CA PRO A 323 12.77 1.88 5.38
C PRO A 323 11.40 2.00 4.71
N ALA A 324 10.89 0.93 4.10
CA ALA A 324 9.56 0.87 3.51
C ALA A 324 8.44 0.58 4.53
N THR A 325 8.75 0.21 5.77
CA THR A 325 7.74 -0.11 6.79
C THR A 325 7.41 1.04 7.74
N GLN A 326 8.07 2.21 7.63
CA GLN A 326 7.89 3.32 8.59
C GLN A 326 6.46 3.85 8.59
N VAL A 327 5.85 4.02 7.42
CA VAL A 327 4.44 4.42 7.33
C VAL A 327 3.53 3.35 7.94
N ALA A 328 3.73 2.07 7.62
CA ALA A 328 2.88 0.98 8.11
C ALA A 328 2.90 0.84 9.64
N THR A 329 4.09 0.94 10.26
CA THR A 329 4.21 0.84 11.73
C THR A 329 3.66 2.07 12.45
N MET A 330 3.68 3.24 11.79
CA MET A 330 3.26 4.51 12.39
C MET A 330 1.81 4.90 12.07
N CYS A 331 1.18 4.30 11.06
CA CYS A 331 -0.17 4.66 10.64
C CYS A 331 -1.14 3.48 10.60
N GLY A 332 -0.66 2.23 10.64
CA GLY A 332 -1.50 1.06 10.45
C GLY A 332 -1.71 0.67 8.99
N ASN A 333 -2.67 -0.23 8.75
CA ASN A 333 -2.99 -0.73 7.42
C ASN A 333 -3.84 0.28 6.65
N MET A 334 -3.37 0.74 5.50
CA MET A 334 -4.12 1.64 4.60
C MET A 334 -4.72 0.90 3.38
N TYR A 335 -4.95 -0.42 3.49
CA TYR A 335 -5.44 -1.29 2.42
C TYR A 335 -4.79 -1.02 1.06
N CYS A 336 -5.53 -0.49 0.06
CA CYS A 336 -5.01 -0.23 -1.29
C CYS A 336 -3.79 0.70 -1.29
N ALA A 337 -3.73 1.64 -0.35
CA ALA A 337 -2.62 2.57 -0.23
C ALA A 337 -1.40 1.97 0.48
N SER A 338 -1.53 0.82 1.15
CA SER A 338 -0.50 0.28 2.07
C SER A 338 0.85 0.03 1.38
N VAL A 339 0.85 -0.67 0.23
CA VAL A 339 2.11 -0.95 -0.49
C VAL A 339 2.73 0.33 -1.07
N TRP A 340 1.89 1.25 -1.56
CA TRP A 340 2.33 2.54 -2.12
C TRP A 340 2.81 3.51 -1.04
N GLY A 341 2.22 3.44 0.16
CA GLY A 341 2.72 4.09 1.36
C GLY A 341 4.09 3.54 1.77
N GLY A 342 4.35 2.25 1.52
CA GLY A 342 5.69 1.68 1.68
C GLY A 342 6.70 2.19 0.67
N VAL A 343 6.31 2.38 -0.60
CA VAL A 343 7.15 3.04 -1.61
C VAL A 343 7.42 4.51 -1.23
N ALA A 344 6.39 5.26 -0.82
CA ALA A 344 6.53 6.63 -0.34
C ALA A 344 7.43 6.71 0.91
N SER A 345 7.29 5.76 1.85
CA SER A 345 8.15 5.61 3.02
C SER A 345 9.61 5.46 2.60
N LEU A 346 9.90 4.52 1.70
CA LEU A 346 11.26 4.31 1.20
C LEU A 346 11.86 5.59 0.59
N LEU A 347 11.10 6.27 -0.27
CA LEU A 347 11.53 7.50 -0.95
C LEU A 347 11.70 8.70 0.01
N SER A 348 11.11 8.65 1.20
CA SER A 348 11.21 9.73 2.19
C SER A 348 12.22 9.47 3.30
N PHE A 349 12.57 8.22 3.59
CA PHE A 349 13.47 7.84 4.70
C PHE A 349 14.88 7.47 4.25
N VAL A 350 15.08 7.11 2.98
CA VAL A 350 16.41 6.83 2.42
C VAL A 350 16.94 8.07 1.70
N ASP A 351 18.23 8.35 1.84
CA ASP A 351 18.91 9.41 1.10
C ASP A 351 18.64 9.23 -0.41
N PRO A 352 18.06 10.25 -1.10
CA PRO A 352 17.82 10.22 -2.54
C PRO A 352 19.03 9.77 -3.37
N LYS A 353 20.26 10.14 -2.96
CA LYS A 353 21.48 9.72 -3.67
C LYS A 353 21.77 8.24 -3.53
N ALA A 354 21.45 7.65 -2.38
CA ALA A 354 21.62 6.21 -2.15
C ALA A 354 20.62 5.37 -2.95
N LEU A 355 19.52 5.98 -3.39
CA LEU A 355 18.49 5.34 -4.22
C LEU A 355 18.83 5.32 -5.71
N GLU A 356 19.77 6.13 -6.21
CA GLU A 356 20.08 6.18 -7.64
C GLU A 356 20.59 4.83 -8.18
N GLY A 357 19.98 4.37 -9.29
CA GLY A 357 20.25 3.08 -9.92
C GLY A 357 19.71 1.86 -9.18
N LYS A 358 19.06 2.06 -8.03
CA LYS A 358 18.57 0.97 -7.18
C LYS A 358 17.32 0.32 -7.74
N ARG A 359 17.21 -0.99 -7.52
CA ARG A 359 16.04 -1.78 -7.88
C ARG A 359 15.17 -2.02 -6.66
N ILE A 360 13.88 -1.69 -6.78
CA ILE A 360 12.87 -1.83 -5.74
C ILE A 360 11.93 -2.97 -6.13
N GLY A 361 11.88 -4.04 -5.35
CA GLY A 361 10.86 -5.08 -5.45
C GLY A 361 9.56 -4.66 -4.75
N VAL A 362 8.41 -4.91 -5.36
CA VAL A 362 7.11 -4.51 -4.80
C VAL A 362 6.14 -5.67 -4.86
N PHE A 363 5.62 -6.10 -3.70
CA PHE A 363 4.58 -7.11 -3.62
C PHE A 363 3.25 -6.50 -3.17
N SER A 364 2.25 -6.53 -4.05
CA SER A 364 0.88 -6.12 -3.75
C SER A 364 -0.01 -7.34 -3.58
N TYR A 365 -0.89 -7.30 -2.57
CA TYR A 365 -1.85 -8.36 -2.27
C TYR A 365 -3.20 -7.73 -1.94
N GLY A 366 -4.29 -8.39 -2.33
CA GLY A 366 -5.63 -8.14 -1.83
C GLY A 366 -6.38 -9.47 -1.74
N SER A 367 -7.06 -9.69 -0.62
CA SER A 367 -7.87 -10.89 -0.35
C SER A 367 -8.97 -11.14 -1.38
N GLY A 368 -9.46 -12.37 -1.43
CA GLY A 368 -10.46 -12.82 -2.41
C GLY A 368 -10.01 -13.75 -3.53
N LEU A 369 -8.77 -13.79 -4.05
CA LEU A 369 -7.60 -12.94 -3.88
C LEU A 369 -6.97 -12.57 -5.24
N ALA A 370 -6.27 -11.44 -5.26
CA ALA A 370 -5.43 -10.97 -6.35
C ALA A 370 -4.09 -10.44 -5.81
N SER A 371 -3.00 -10.75 -6.53
CA SER A 371 -1.66 -10.34 -6.11
C SER A 371 -0.71 -10.19 -7.28
N SER A 372 0.28 -9.32 -7.11
CA SER A 372 1.38 -9.17 -8.06
C SER A 372 2.69 -8.83 -7.35
N PHE A 373 3.77 -9.48 -7.80
CA PHE A 373 5.15 -9.10 -7.52
C PHE A 373 5.70 -8.40 -8.76
N MET A 374 6.24 -7.19 -8.59
CA MET A 374 6.77 -6.36 -9.67
C MET A 374 8.05 -5.66 -9.23
N SER A 375 8.73 -4.99 -10.16
CA SER A 375 9.93 -4.22 -9.84
C SER A 375 9.96 -2.85 -10.49
N PHE A 376 10.66 -1.94 -9.82
CA PHE A 376 10.96 -0.59 -10.28
C PHE A 376 12.47 -0.35 -10.24
N ARG A 377 12.95 0.54 -11.10
CA ARG A 377 14.30 1.12 -11.01
C ARG A 377 14.23 2.61 -10.76
N VAL A 378 15.09 3.08 -9.88
CA VAL A 378 15.30 4.51 -9.67
C VAL A 378 16.32 4.99 -10.70
N ASN A 379 15.84 5.52 -11.83
CA ASN A 379 16.65 5.96 -12.97
C ASN A 379 16.87 7.49 -13.00
N GLY A 380 16.43 8.21 -11.97
CA GLY A 380 16.58 9.66 -11.91
C GLY A 380 16.57 10.20 -10.48
N ASN A 381 16.70 11.52 -10.37
CA ASN A 381 16.74 12.21 -9.08
C ASN A 381 15.36 12.18 -8.39
N VAL A 382 15.30 11.64 -7.18
CA VAL A 382 14.09 11.56 -6.34
C VAL A 382 14.08 12.56 -5.17
N GLU A 383 15.02 13.51 -5.13
CA GLU A 383 15.14 14.53 -4.06
C GLU A 383 13.89 15.40 -3.94
N ALA A 384 13.32 15.83 -5.08
CA ALA A 384 12.08 16.60 -5.09
C ALA A 384 10.90 15.80 -4.49
N ILE A 385 10.85 14.49 -4.78
CA ILE A 385 9.84 13.59 -4.21
C ILE A 385 10.03 13.49 -2.69
N ALA A 386 11.25 13.20 -2.22
CA ALA A 386 11.56 13.09 -0.80
C ALA A 386 11.19 14.36 -0.02
N LYS A 387 11.54 15.53 -0.57
CA LYS A 387 11.24 16.85 0.01
C LYS A 387 9.74 17.11 0.08
N ASN A 388 8.98 16.81 -0.98
CA ASN A 388 7.53 17.04 -1.01
C ASN A 388 6.76 16.08 -0.09
N LEU A 389 7.23 14.83 0.01
CA LEU A 389 6.67 13.83 0.91
C LEU A 389 6.83 14.23 2.37
N ASN A 390 8.07 14.56 2.79
CA ASN A 390 8.45 14.96 4.15
C ASN A 390 7.77 14.10 5.24
N ILE A 391 7.74 12.77 5.03
CA ILE A 391 6.98 11.85 5.89
C ILE A 391 7.47 11.86 7.34
N PRO A 392 8.80 11.84 7.65
CA PRO A 392 9.27 11.85 9.03
C PRO A 392 8.65 12.97 9.87
N SER A 393 8.76 14.23 9.43
CA SER A 393 8.20 15.37 10.16
C SER A 393 6.67 15.34 10.21
N ARG A 394 6.00 14.88 9.15
CA ARG A 394 4.53 14.77 9.13
C ARG A 394 4.01 13.69 10.08
N LEU A 395 4.74 12.59 10.27
CA LEU A 395 4.37 11.55 11.24
C LEU A 395 4.50 12.04 12.68
N GLU A 396 5.54 12.84 12.96
CA GLU A 396 5.80 13.46 14.27
C GLU A 396 4.79 14.55 14.63
N ALA A 397 4.32 15.32 13.63
CA ALA A 397 3.37 16.41 13.83
C ALA A 397 1.93 15.96 14.18
N ARG A 398 1.65 14.65 14.12
CA ARG A 398 0.31 14.12 14.43
C ARG A 398 0.02 14.17 15.93
N ARG A 399 -1.27 14.25 16.23
CA ARG A 399 -1.82 14.28 17.58
C ARG A 399 -2.07 12.86 18.10
N ALA A 400 -1.45 12.51 19.22
CA ALA A 400 -1.82 11.32 19.99
C ALA A 400 -3.19 11.54 20.66
N VAL A 401 -4.04 10.52 20.65
CA VAL A 401 -5.26 10.48 21.46
C VAL A 401 -5.33 9.23 22.34
N PRO A 402 -6.03 9.30 23.49
CA PRO A 402 -6.28 8.11 24.32
C PRO A 402 -7.15 7.06 23.62
N PRO A 403 -7.00 5.76 23.94
CA PRO A 403 -7.82 4.68 23.38
C PRO A 403 -9.34 4.89 23.53
N GLU A 404 -9.80 5.53 24.61
CA GLU A 404 -11.21 5.87 24.83
C GLU A 404 -11.74 6.86 23.79
N THR A 405 -10.89 7.83 23.41
CA THR A 405 -11.24 8.82 22.37
C THR A 405 -11.31 8.15 21.01
N PHE A 406 -10.37 7.24 20.72
CA PHE A 406 -10.39 6.42 19.52
C PHE A 406 -11.67 5.55 19.43
N ASP A 407 -12.07 4.89 20.52
CA ASP A 407 -13.29 4.07 20.55
C ASP A 407 -14.55 4.93 20.33
N ALA A 408 -14.62 6.10 20.95
CA ALA A 408 -15.72 7.06 20.76
C ALA A 408 -15.79 7.58 19.31
N MET A 409 -14.65 7.84 18.67
CA MET A 409 -14.61 8.28 17.26
C MET A 409 -14.98 7.16 16.29
N CYS A 410 -14.61 5.91 16.59
CA CYS A 410 -15.11 4.74 15.85
C CYS A 410 -16.63 4.63 15.95
N GLU A 411 -17.21 4.92 17.12
CA GLU A 411 -18.66 4.92 17.32
C GLU A 411 -19.34 6.07 16.56
N LEU A 412 -18.75 7.28 16.53
CA LEU A 412 -19.25 8.37 15.69
C LEU A 412 -19.33 7.95 14.22
N ARG A 413 -18.26 7.33 13.71
CA ARG A 413 -18.22 6.80 12.35
C ARG A 413 -19.29 5.72 12.12
N HIS A 414 -19.42 4.77 13.06
CA HIS A 414 -20.45 3.73 12.98
C HIS A 414 -21.86 4.34 12.90
N GLN A 415 -22.14 5.38 13.68
CA GLN A 415 -23.42 6.09 13.65
C GLN A 415 -23.65 6.86 12.35
N ALA A 416 -22.59 7.39 11.73
CA ALA A 416 -22.64 8.11 10.46
C ALA A 416 -22.85 7.17 9.25
N HIS A 417 -22.47 5.89 9.38
CA HIS A 417 -22.54 4.94 8.27
C HIS A 417 -23.97 4.80 7.72
N LEU A 418 -24.09 4.94 6.40
CA LEU A 418 -25.36 4.89 5.64
C LEU A 418 -26.45 5.87 6.12
N LYS A 419 -26.08 6.97 6.79
CA LYS A 419 -27.02 8.04 7.14
C LYS A 419 -27.14 9.06 6.00
N LYS A 420 -28.38 9.52 5.80
CA LYS A 420 -28.74 10.76 5.13
C LYS A 420 -29.23 11.77 6.17
N ASP A 421 -29.41 13.02 5.78
CA ASP A 421 -29.79 14.11 6.71
C ASP A 421 -28.82 14.20 7.90
N TYR A 422 -27.53 14.05 7.61
CA TYR A 422 -26.50 13.88 8.63
C TYR A 422 -25.48 15.02 8.58
N THR A 423 -25.21 15.61 9.74
CA THR A 423 -24.11 16.55 9.95
C THR A 423 -23.07 15.86 10.83
N PRO A 424 -21.83 15.66 10.36
CA PRO A 424 -20.75 15.10 11.17
C PRO A 424 -20.55 15.85 12.49
N LYS A 425 -20.33 15.09 13.56
CA LYS A 425 -20.19 15.60 14.93
C LYS A 425 -18.73 15.81 15.33
N GLY A 426 -17.77 15.20 14.64
CA GLY A 426 -16.35 15.42 14.83
C GLY A 426 -15.98 16.90 14.69
N GLU A 427 -14.92 17.31 15.37
CA GLU A 427 -14.49 18.70 15.45
C GLU A 427 -13.54 19.04 14.29
N PRO A 428 -13.91 19.92 13.34
CA PRO A 428 -13.06 20.28 12.20
C PRO A 428 -11.71 20.86 12.62
N SER A 429 -11.63 21.49 13.80
CA SER A 429 -10.39 22.06 14.36
C SER A 429 -9.30 21.01 14.63
N THR A 430 -9.63 19.72 14.64
CA THR A 430 -8.68 18.61 14.81
C THR A 430 -8.03 18.18 13.49
N ILE A 431 -8.58 18.64 12.36
CA ILE A 431 -8.08 18.39 11.01
C ILE A 431 -7.02 19.44 10.68
N ILE A 432 -5.96 19.03 9.98
CA ILE A 432 -4.88 19.95 9.57
C ILE A 432 -5.31 20.82 8.39
N SER A 433 -4.78 22.04 8.31
CA SER A 433 -5.01 22.96 7.20
C SER A 433 -4.70 22.32 5.84
N GLY A 434 -5.53 22.62 4.84
CA GLY A 434 -5.44 22.08 3.49
C GLY A 434 -6.10 20.71 3.28
N THR A 435 -6.60 20.07 4.34
CA THR A 435 -7.33 18.79 4.25
C THR A 435 -8.81 19.02 3.92
N TYR A 436 -9.35 18.21 3.00
CA TYR A 436 -10.78 18.12 2.75
C TYR A 436 -11.47 17.34 3.86
N TYR A 437 -12.65 17.77 4.26
CA TYR A 437 -13.48 17.08 5.24
C TYR A 437 -14.96 17.15 4.86
N LEU A 438 -15.73 16.16 5.32
CA LEU A 438 -17.17 16.06 5.13
C LEU A 438 -17.87 17.12 5.99
N GLU A 439 -18.61 18.00 5.34
CA GLU A 439 -19.40 19.03 6.01
C GLU A 439 -20.82 18.55 6.30
N LYS A 440 -21.44 17.88 5.33
CA LYS A 440 -22.84 17.44 5.43
C LYS A 440 -23.16 16.32 4.45
N VAL A 441 -24.13 15.48 4.82
CA VAL A 441 -24.88 14.58 3.93
C VAL A 441 -26.34 15.02 3.90
N ASP A 442 -26.88 15.33 2.72
CA ASP A 442 -28.29 15.75 2.55
C ASP A 442 -29.29 14.58 2.58
N ASP A 443 -30.58 14.88 2.37
CA ASP A 443 -31.70 13.93 2.34
C ASP A 443 -31.66 12.95 1.14
N MET A 444 -30.82 13.27 0.15
CA MET A 444 -30.56 12.50 -1.06
C MET A 444 -29.20 11.79 -1.04
N PHE A 445 -28.54 11.71 0.12
CA PHE A 445 -27.19 11.13 0.29
C PHE A 445 -26.06 11.90 -0.43
N LYS A 446 -26.31 13.11 -0.93
CA LYS A 446 -25.25 13.92 -1.52
C LYS A 446 -24.33 14.43 -0.41
N ARG A 447 -23.04 14.29 -0.65
CA ARG A 447 -21.98 14.66 0.29
C ARG A 447 -21.35 15.99 -0.11
N GLU A 448 -21.29 16.92 0.82
CA GLU A 448 -20.64 18.21 0.65
C GLU A 448 -19.32 18.25 1.42
N TYR A 449 -18.28 18.80 0.79
CA TYR A 449 -16.93 18.86 1.34
C TYR A 449 -16.45 20.30 1.46
N LYS A 450 -15.67 20.57 2.51
CA LYS A 450 -14.93 21.82 2.70
C LYS A 450 -13.45 21.53 2.86
N VAL A 451 -12.62 22.54 2.67
CA VAL A 451 -11.17 22.48 2.95
C VAL A 451 -10.93 23.19 4.26
N GLN A 452 -10.22 22.54 5.17
CA GLN A 452 -9.78 23.15 6.43
C GLN A 452 -8.83 24.31 6.12
N ALA A 453 -9.17 25.50 6.63
CA ALA A 453 -8.40 26.73 6.41
C ALA A 453 -7.01 26.67 7.04
#